data_AF-W9C9C5-F1
#
_entry.id   AF-W9C9C5-F1
#
_cell.length_a   1.000
_cell.length_b   1.000
_cell.length_c   1.000
_cell.angle_alpha   90.00
_cell.angle_beta   90.00
_cell.angle_gamma   90.00
#
_symmetry.space_group_name_H-M   'P 1'
#
loop_
_entity.id
_entity.type
_entity.pdbx_description
1 polymer ?
#
loop_
_entity_poly.entity_id
_entity_poly.type
_entity_poly.pdbx_seq_one_letter_code
_entity_poly.pdbx_strand_id
1 'polypeptide(L)'
;MQANSFFLRTIPWLFTLLNSIQLITADPSSGHGGHQVSPSRYVFAHFMVGIVSNRASSSDYDADMRLARRAGIDAFALNIGNDEFTDTQLDYAYASAATNHMKVFLSFDFNSWNPTTSTAAVGAKIAKYANNTAQLTVDNKVFVSTFIGDALNVADLRAKAGGPIFFAPNFSPGLSNFAELDAAFNWMGWPNNGANQAPTASSNLTVREGDVAYMNALAGKDYVAPASPWFFTHYGPEVPYSKNWVFPAEEQWVQRWQDLLGLGARFVEIVSWNDYGESHYVGPLSSPHTDDGNSKWTNDMRHGAWLTLSTPFIRAFHAGATSPSRYINRDLIIYWYRPNPLSLNCDATDTTMLDASNFSGEYFHGKPNGWQTESDSIFVTAFLKSPGNVTVVSGTGAFQFNAVQGVNLFTVPMGVGSQTFGLWRNGNVVLQETSNRNVTEVCGCGNYNFNAYVGRVPSARGKDELLPAGTALLTSGIRVPSEQCVAVTGGVGESEVVAADADASTSFSESTSESSSDSSSTSTSTNQKRSWGLPGRWEWIRGWRDFVDLG
;
A
#
# COMPACT_ATOMS: atom_id res chain seq x y z
N MET A 1 -36.34 46.93 4.03
CA MET A 1 -37.20 46.33 2.99
C MET A 1 -36.26 45.85 1.91
N GLN A 2 -35.80 44.58 1.92
CA GLN A 2 -36.46 43.41 1.31
C GLN A 2 -36.75 43.65 -0.18
N ALA A 3 -36.40 42.80 -1.15
CA ALA A 3 -35.86 41.44 -1.13
C ALA A 3 -35.43 41.01 -2.56
N ASN A 4 -34.72 39.88 -2.63
CA ASN A 4 -34.80 38.83 -3.64
C ASN A 4 -34.32 39.07 -5.09
N SER A 5 -33.20 38.43 -5.41
CA SER A 5 -32.99 37.78 -6.72
C SER A 5 -32.39 36.38 -6.50
N PHE A 6 -33.29 35.40 -6.34
CA PHE A 6 -33.00 33.96 -6.31
C PHE A 6 -33.91 33.29 -7.36
N PHE A 7 -33.40 32.26 -8.02
CA PHE A 7 -34.05 31.33 -8.97
C PHE A 7 -34.34 31.81 -10.41
N LEU A 8 -33.59 31.26 -11.38
CA LEU A 8 -34.11 30.27 -12.36
C LEU A 8 -33.00 29.81 -13.35
N ARG A 9 -32.57 28.53 -13.19
CA ARG A 9 -32.47 27.43 -14.20
C ARG A 9 -31.76 27.75 -15.55
N THR A 10 -30.81 26.96 -16.06
CA THR A 10 -30.94 25.53 -16.45
C THR A 10 -29.57 24.90 -16.81
N ILE A 11 -29.49 23.60 -16.54
CA ILE A 11 -28.52 22.56 -16.92
C ILE A 11 -28.23 22.52 -18.45
N PRO A 12 -27.02 22.09 -18.87
CA PRO A 12 -26.93 20.85 -19.65
C PRO A 12 -25.80 19.91 -19.20
N TRP A 13 -26.21 18.75 -18.70
CA TRP A 13 -25.48 17.49 -18.79
C TRP A 13 -25.65 16.97 -20.22
N LEU A 14 -24.55 16.68 -20.90
CA LEU A 14 -24.34 15.58 -21.87
C LEU A 14 -23.14 15.94 -22.76
N PHE A 15 -22.02 15.25 -22.59
CA PHE A 15 -21.15 14.81 -23.69
C PHE A 15 -20.23 13.72 -23.14
N THR A 16 -20.78 12.52 -22.94
CA THR A 16 -20.00 11.29 -22.88
C THR A 16 -19.60 10.93 -24.31
N LEU A 17 -18.37 11.27 -24.68
CA LEU A 17 -17.72 10.74 -25.88
C LEU A 17 -17.37 9.27 -25.61
N LEU A 18 -18.17 8.37 -26.17
CA LEU A 18 -17.86 6.97 -26.35
C LEU A 18 -16.67 6.84 -27.32
N ASN A 19 -15.45 6.74 -26.79
CA ASN A 19 -14.34 6.14 -27.51
C ASN A 19 -14.42 4.63 -27.32
N SER A 20 -15.20 3.97 -28.16
CA SER A 20 -15.11 2.52 -28.37
C SER A 20 -13.83 2.20 -29.13
N ILE A 21 -12.72 2.03 -28.40
CA ILE A 21 -11.58 1.27 -28.89
C ILE A 21 -12.00 -0.19 -28.85
N GLN A 22 -12.09 -0.81 -30.02
CA GLN A 22 -12.27 -2.25 -30.15
C GLN A 22 -11.05 -2.94 -29.55
N LEU A 23 -11.22 -3.53 -28.36
CA LEU A 23 -10.33 -4.57 -27.88
C LEU A 23 -10.40 -5.72 -28.89
N ILE A 24 -9.32 -5.92 -29.64
CA ILE A 24 -9.09 -7.18 -30.34
C ILE A 24 -8.91 -8.23 -29.24
N THR A 25 -9.99 -8.91 -28.90
CA THR A 25 -9.93 -10.14 -28.13
C THR A 25 -9.24 -11.17 -29.01
N ALA A 26 -7.98 -11.49 -28.71
CA ALA A 26 -7.40 -12.74 -29.19
C ALA A 26 -8.22 -13.87 -28.58
N ASP A 27 -9.05 -14.50 -29.40
CA ASP A 27 -9.83 -15.70 -29.05
C ASP A 27 -8.86 -16.88 -28.90
N PRO A 28 -8.67 -17.46 -27.70
CA PRO A 28 -7.82 -18.64 -27.54
C PRO A 28 -8.58 -19.94 -27.82
N SER A 29 -9.74 -19.90 -28.49
CA SER A 29 -10.47 -21.11 -28.86
C SER A 29 -10.06 -21.67 -30.23
N SER A 30 -8.83 -22.16 -30.32
CA SER A 30 -8.53 -23.22 -31.29
C SER A 30 -7.49 -24.20 -30.73
N GLY A 31 -8.00 -25.35 -30.26
CA GLY A 31 -7.21 -26.58 -30.20
C GLY A 31 -7.17 -27.30 -28.86
N HIS A 32 -7.93 -28.40 -28.82
CA HIS A 32 -7.76 -29.59 -27.97
C HIS A 32 -8.26 -29.53 -26.52
N GLY A 33 -9.37 -30.24 -26.30
CA GLY A 33 -9.89 -30.60 -25.00
C GLY A 33 -8.88 -31.40 -24.18
N GLY A 34 -8.19 -30.72 -23.29
CA GLY A 34 -7.74 -31.22 -22.01
C GLY A 34 -8.32 -30.30 -20.95
N HIS A 35 -8.58 -30.81 -19.74
CA HIS A 35 -8.85 -29.98 -18.57
C HIS A 35 -7.68 -28.99 -18.39
N GLN A 36 -7.78 -27.79 -18.96
CA GLN A 36 -6.87 -26.70 -18.64
C GLN A 36 -7.23 -26.26 -17.23
N VAL A 37 -6.46 -26.74 -16.27
CA VAL A 37 -6.32 -26.03 -14.99
C VAL A 37 -5.72 -24.68 -15.38
N SER A 38 -6.51 -23.61 -15.30
CA SER A 38 -5.99 -22.25 -15.44
C SER A 38 -4.76 -22.12 -14.53
N PRO A 39 -3.64 -21.54 -14.98
CA PRO A 39 -2.46 -21.41 -14.16
C PRO A 39 -2.84 -20.73 -12.84
N SER A 40 -2.33 -21.25 -11.72
CA SER A 40 -2.56 -20.66 -10.40
C SER A 40 -2.17 -19.19 -10.42
N ARG A 41 -3.12 -18.33 -10.04
CA ARG A 41 -2.93 -16.89 -9.91
C ARG A 41 -2.56 -16.57 -8.47
N TYR A 42 -1.62 -15.66 -8.27
CA TYR A 42 -1.10 -15.32 -6.96
C TYR A 42 -1.19 -13.82 -6.68
N VAL A 43 -1.50 -13.47 -5.44
CA VAL A 43 -1.44 -12.11 -4.92
C VAL A 43 -0.39 -12.06 -3.82
N PHE A 44 0.60 -11.19 -4.00
CA PHE A 44 1.63 -10.92 -3.00
C PHE A 44 1.38 -9.56 -2.34
N ALA A 45 2.07 -9.31 -1.23
CA ALA A 45 2.21 -7.96 -0.69
C ALA A 45 3.66 -7.67 -0.33
N HIS A 46 4.15 -6.50 -0.74
CA HIS A 46 5.49 -6.04 -0.46
C HIS A 46 5.64 -5.73 1.04
N PHE A 47 6.64 -6.29 1.70
CA PHE A 47 6.85 -6.15 3.14
C PHE A 47 8.23 -5.57 3.42
N MET A 48 8.28 -4.35 3.95
CA MET A 48 9.50 -3.62 4.30
C MET A 48 10.12 -4.22 5.56
N VAL A 49 11.21 -4.99 5.41
CA VAL A 49 11.97 -5.53 6.55
C VAL A 49 12.82 -4.45 7.22
N GLY A 50 13.23 -3.42 6.48
CA GLY A 50 14.08 -2.33 6.98
C GLY A 50 13.50 -1.54 8.17
N ILE A 51 12.18 -1.59 8.40
CA ILE A 51 11.51 -0.85 9.48
C ILE A 51 11.07 -1.73 10.66
N VAL A 52 11.40 -3.03 10.67
CA VAL A 52 10.92 -3.96 11.71
C VAL A 52 12.04 -4.48 12.63
N SER A 53 13.13 -3.72 12.75
CA SER A 53 14.28 -4.06 13.60
C SER A 53 13.92 -4.29 15.08
N ASN A 54 12.79 -3.74 15.54
CA ASN A 54 12.28 -3.87 16.89
C ASN A 54 11.54 -5.20 17.20
N ARG A 55 11.26 -6.04 16.19
CA ARG A 55 10.62 -7.34 16.42
C ARG A 55 11.61 -8.29 17.09
N ALA A 56 11.21 -8.86 18.22
CA ALA A 56 12.06 -9.66 19.08
C ALA A 56 11.83 -11.17 18.88
N SER A 57 10.78 -11.57 18.17
CA SER A 57 10.41 -12.96 17.95
C SER A 57 9.63 -13.17 16.66
N SER A 58 9.47 -14.44 16.24
CA SER A 58 8.58 -14.81 15.13
C SER A 58 7.11 -14.45 15.43
N SER A 59 6.65 -14.54 16.69
CA SER A 59 5.26 -14.23 17.02
C SER A 59 4.87 -12.78 16.75
N ASP A 60 5.84 -11.87 16.68
CA ASP A 60 5.60 -10.47 16.32
C ASP A 60 5.11 -10.29 14.86
N TYR A 61 5.26 -11.33 14.02
CA TYR A 61 4.75 -11.40 12.65
C TYR A 61 3.38 -12.09 12.52
N ASP A 62 2.92 -12.81 13.54
CA ASP A 62 1.77 -13.71 13.43
C ASP A 62 0.47 -12.97 13.09
N ALA A 63 0.30 -11.74 13.60
CA ALA A 63 -0.87 -10.93 13.29
C ALA A 63 -0.91 -10.55 11.80
N ASP A 64 0.23 -10.15 11.23
CA ASP A 64 0.38 -9.82 9.81
C ASP A 64 0.08 -11.03 8.94
N MET A 65 0.74 -12.17 9.22
CA MET A 65 0.59 -13.41 8.45
C MET A 65 -0.87 -13.87 8.42
N ARG A 66 -1.54 -13.88 9.58
CA ARG A 66 -2.95 -14.30 9.67
C ARG A 66 -3.87 -13.33 8.95
N LEU A 67 -3.62 -12.03 9.03
CA LEU A 67 -4.46 -11.02 8.38
C LEU A 67 -4.30 -11.08 6.85
N ALA A 68 -3.08 -11.14 6.34
CA ALA A 68 -2.79 -11.26 4.92
C ALA A 68 -3.42 -12.53 4.33
N ARG A 69 -3.25 -13.68 4.99
CA ARG A 69 -3.88 -14.94 4.57
C ARG A 69 -5.41 -14.84 4.50
N ARG A 70 -6.05 -14.21 5.50
CA ARG A 70 -7.51 -14.01 5.51
C ARG A 70 -7.98 -13.09 4.39
N ALA A 71 -7.16 -12.14 3.98
CA ALA A 71 -7.44 -11.26 2.84
C ALA A 71 -7.26 -11.98 1.49
N GLY A 72 -6.61 -13.14 1.47
CA GLY A 72 -6.29 -13.90 0.26
C GLY A 72 -4.92 -13.53 -0.33
N ILE A 73 -4.04 -12.91 0.43
CA ILE A 73 -2.64 -12.72 0.00
C ILE A 73 -1.91 -14.05 0.18
N ASP A 74 -1.20 -14.50 -0.85
CA ASP A 74 -0.52 -15.80 -0.94
C ASP A 74 0.92 -15.78 -0.45
N ALA A 75 1.59 -14.63 -0.47
CA ALA A 75 2.90 -14.47 0.13
C ALA A 75 3.25 -13.02 0.47
N PHE A 76 4.17 -12.83 1.41
CA PHE A 76 4.91 -11.56 1.52
C PHE A 76 6.20 -11.60 0.70
N ALA A 77 6.43 -10.53 -0.08
CA ALA A 77 7.72 -10.22 -0.69
C ALA A 77 8.56 -9.47 0.35
N LEU A 78 9.48 -10.17 1.00
CA LEU A 78 10.31 -9.59 2.07
C LEU A 78 11.39 -8.70 1.45
N ASN A 79 11.15 -7.40 1.42
CA ASN A 79 12.08 -6.38 0.96
C ASN A 79 13.23 -6.24 1.96
N ILE A 80 14.44 -6.57 1.52
CA ILE A 80 15.62 -6.62 2.38
C ILE A 80 16.77 -5.74 1.87
N GLY A 81 17.28 -4.91 2.77
CA GLY A 81 18.59 -4.29 2.67
C GLY A 81 19.71 -5.21 3.14
N ASN A 82 20.84 -4.62 3.51
CA ASN A 82 22.00 -5.30 4.09
C ASN A 82 22.24 -4.94 5.57
N ASP A 83 21.18 -4.50 6.25
CA ASP A 83 21.20 -4.09 7.65
C ASP A 83 21.60 -5.23 8.58
N GLU A 84 22.22 -4.90 9.72
CA GLU A 84 22.75 -5.87 10.68
C GLU A 84 21.67 -6.80 11.28
N PHE A 85 20.41 -6.35 11.33
CA PHE A 85 19.28 -7.13 11.85
C PHE A 85 18.58 -7.98 10.77
N THR A 86 18.92 -7.82 9.49
CA THR A 86 18.19 -8.43 8.36
C THR A 86 18.07 -9.95 8.51
N ASP A 87 19.16 -10.64 8.83
CA ASP A 87 19.15 -12.10 8.93
C ASP A 87 18.29 -12.60 10.10
N THR A 88 18.33 -11.91 11.24
CA THR A 88 17.46 -12.20 12.38
C THR A 88 15.99 -12.02 12.02
N GLN A 89 15.65 -10.91 11.35
CA GLN A 89 14.27 -10.62 10.96
C GLN A 89 13.75 -11.60 9.89
N LEU A 90 14.60 -12.01 8.95
CA LEU A 90 14.27 -13.08 8.01
C LEU A 90 13.99 -14.39 8.75
N ASP A 91 14.85 -14.81 9.68
CA ASP A 91 14.66 -16.05 10.42
C ASP A 91 13.32 -16.05 11.20
N TYR A 92 12.94 -14.90 11.80
CA TYR A 92 11.63 -14.71 12.43
C TYR A 92 10.46 -14.74 11.44
N ALA A 93 10.56 -14.04 10.31
CA ALA A 93 9.52 -13.97 9.30
C ALA A 93 9.23 -15.36 8.69
N TYR A 94 10.27 -16.12 8.33
CA TYR A 94 10.11 -17.48 7.81
C TYR A 94 9.51 -18.44 8.85
N ALA A 95 9.93 -18.35 10.12
CA ALA A 95 9.37 -19.18 11.19
C ALA A 95 7.88 -18.87 11.45
N SER A 96 7.50 -17.60 11.46
CA SER A 96 6.10 -17.19 11.60
C SER A 96 5.26 -17.61 10.39
N ALA A 97 5.79 -17.43 9.18
CA ALA A 97 5.11 -17.85 7.95
C ALA A 97 4.83 -19.36 7.96
N ALA A 98 5.81 -20.19 8.38
CA ALA A 98 5.62 -21.62 8.52
C ALA A 98 4.51 -21.96 9.53
N THR A 99 4.53 -21.32 10.69
CA THR A 99 3.55 -21.51 11.77
C THR A 99 2.13 -21.11 11.34
N ASN A 100 2.01 -20.04 10.56
CA ASN A 100 0.73 -19.49 10.14
C ASN A 100 0.28 -19.98 8.75
N HIS A 101 0.93 -21.00 8.20
CA HIS A 101 0.66 -21.53 6.86
C HIS A 101 0.61 -20.44 5.78
N MET A 102 1.54 -19.49 5.87
CA MET A 102 1.76 -18.43 4.90
C MET A 102 3.03 -18.74 4.10
N LYS A 103 3.16 -18.16 2.92
CA LYS A 103 4.43 -18.16 2.18
C LYS A 103 5.10 -16.81 2.28
N VAL A 104 6.41 -16.82 2.11
CA VAL A 104 7.25 -15.63 1.96
C VAL A 104 8.30 -15.89 0.89
N PHE A 105 8.85 -14.82 0.31
CA PHE A 105 10.01 -14.91 -0.56
C PHE A 105 10.89 -13.67 -0.41
N LEU A 106 12.14 -13.77 -0.85
CA LEU A 106 13.09 -12.66 -0.78
C LEU A 106 12.88 -11.68 -1.93
N SER A 107 12.81 -10.39 -1.59
CA SER A 107 12.91 -9.26 -2.50
C SER A 107 14.14 -8.43 -2.13
N PHE A 108 15.19 -8.45 -2.95
CA PHE A 108 16.43 -7.73 -2.64
C PHE A 108 16.33 -6.25 -3.04
N ASP A 109 16.63 -5.33 -2.12
CA ASP A 109 16.61 -3.89 -2.40
C ASP A 109 17.98 -3.39 -2.89
N PHE A 110 18.13 -3.18 -4.19
CA PHE A 110 19.40 -2.72 -4.76
C PHE A 110 19.69 -1.21 -4.56
N ASN A 111 18.94 -0.51 -3.71
CA ASN A 111 19.43 0.73 -3.08
C ASN A 111 20.41 0.45 -1.93
N SER A 112 20.31 -0.71 -1.27
CA SER A 112 21.22 -1.14 -0.20
C SER A 112 22.26 -2.16 -0.69
N TRP A 113 21.94 -2.89 -1.75
CA TRP A 113 22.83 -3.88 -2.38
C TRP A 113 23.49 -3.30 -3.65
N ASN A 114 24.63 -3.84 -4.07
CA ASN A 114 25.26 -3.41 -5.33
C ASN A 114 25.01 -4.46 -6.44
N PRO A 115 24.33 -4.11 -7.54
CA PRO A 115 23.96 -5.08 -8.58
C PRO A 115 25.17 -5.68 -9.29
N THR A 116 26.31 -4.99 -9.31
CA THR A 116 27.52 -5.46 -10.02
C THR A 116 28.45 -6.30 -9.15
N THR A 117 28.40 -6.16 -7.82
CA THR A 117 29.36 -6.82 -6.91
C THR A 117 28.71 -7.77 -5.90
N SER A 118 27.39 -7.68 -5.69
CA SER A 118 26.72 -8.45 -4.64
C SER A 118 26.11 -9.79 -5.09
N THR A 119 26.20 -10.17 -6.38
CA THR A 119 25.57 -11.40 -6.93
C THR A 119 25.86 -12.65 -6.11
N ALA A 120 27.09 -12.80 -5.61
CA ALA A 120 27.45 -13.96 -4.80
C ALA A 120 26.76 -14.01 -3.43
N ALA A 121 26.66 -12.87 -2.75
CA ALA A 121 25.98 -12.76 -1.47
C ALA A 121 24.46 -12.94 -1.63
N VAL A 122 23.88 -12.39 -2.71
CA VAL A 122 22.46 -12.58 -3.06
C VAL A 122 22.16 -14.06 -3.30
N GLY A 123 22.95 -14.74 -4.16
CA GLY A 123 22.79 -16.17 -4.44
C GLY A 123 22.91 -17.04 -3.18
N ALA A 124 23.91 -16.76 -2.33
CA ALA A 124 24.07 -17.47 -1.06
C ALA A 124 22.87 -17.28 -0.11
N LYS A 125 22.28 -16.08 -0.08
CA LYS A 125 21.09 -15.82 0.76
C LYS A 125 19.85 -16.55 0.22
N ILE A 126 19.67 -16.62 -1.10
CA ILE A 126 18.60 -17.43 -1.70
C ILE A 126 18.78 -18.91 -1.30
N ALA A 127 20.00 -19.44 -1.42
CA ALA A 127 20.30 -20.83 -1.06
C ALA A 127 19.99 -21.14 0.42
N LYS A 128 20.24 -20.18 1.33
CA LYS A 128 19.94 -20.32 2.78
C LYS A 128 18.47 -20.62 3.04
N TYR A 129 17.55 -19.96 2.34
CA TYR A 129 16.10 -20.06 2.58
C TYR A 129 15.36 -20.98 1.62
N ALA A 130 16.01 -21.42 0.53
CA ALA A 130 15.41 -22.21 -0.54
C ALA A 130 14.61 -23.44 -0.08
N ASN A 131 15.09 -24.15 0.94
CA ASN A 131 14.47 -25.38 1.45
C ASN A 131 13.53 -25.14 2.65
N ASN A 132 13.27 -23.90 3.02
CA ASN A 132 12.33 -23.59 4.09
C ASN A 132 10.90 -23.92 3.64
N THR A 133 10.10 -24.55 4.51
CA THR A 133 8.71 -24.91 4.17
C THR A 133 7.82 -23.69 3.89
N ALA A 134 8.17 -22.51 4.39
CA ALA A 134 7.48 -21.25 4.12
C ALA A 134 7.99 -20.51 2.88
N GLN A 135 9.09 -20.94 2.26
CA GLN A 135 9.55 -20.36 0.99
C GLN A 135 8.49 -20.59 -0.09
N LEU A 136 8.11 -19.52 -0.78
CA LEU A 136 7.26 -19.61 -1.96
C LEU A 136 8.04 -20.30 -3.08
N THR A 137 7.42 -21.32 -3.67
CA THR A 137 7.89 -21.96 -4.90
C THR A 137 6.80 -21.88 -5.96
N VAL A 138 7.23 -21.62 -7.19
CA VAL A 138 6.38 -21.50 -8.38
C VAL A 138 7.04 -22.33 -9.47
N ASP A 139 6.27 -23.19 -10.12
CA ASP A 139 6.75 -24.09 -11.18
C ASP A 139 7.99 -24.91 -10.74
N ASN A 140 7.97 -25.39 -9.49
CA ASN A 140 9.07 -26.11 -8.83
C ASN A 140 10.39 -25.33 -8.70
N LYS A 141 10.33 -23.99 -8.72
CA LYS A 141 11.47 -23.10 -8.56
C LYS A 141 11.26 -22.18 -7.35
N VAL A 142 12.33 -21.80 -6.67
CA VAL A 142 12.30 -20.82 -5.57
C VAL A 142 11.95 -19.45 -6.14
N PHE A 143 10.86 -18.84 -5.69
CA PHE A 143 10.47 -17.50 -6.14
C PHE A 143 11.36 -16.44 -5.50
N VAL A 144 11.88 -15.52 -6.30
CA VAL A 144 12.76 -14.43 -5.86
C VAL A 144 12.47 -13.19 -6.70
N SER A 145 12.41 -12.02 -6.07
CA SER A 145 12.30 -10.72 -6.74
C SER A 145 13.38 -9.75 -6.27
N THR A 146 13.35 -8.54 -6.82
CA THR A 146 14.21 -7.44 -6.42
C THR A 146 13.42 -6.13 -6.53
N PHE A 147 13.76 -5.15 -5.70
CA PHE A 147 13.49 -3.76 -5.99
C PHE A 147 14.72 -3.20 -6.72
N ILE A 148 14.51 -2.71 -7.95
CA ILE A 148 15.55 -2.31 -8.90
C ILE A 148 16.65 -3.39 -9.09
N GLY A 149 17.82 -3.02 -9.60
CA GLY A 149 18.97 -3.92 -9.75
C GLY A 149 19.29 -4.33 -11.19
N ASP A 150 18.92 -3.51 -12.16
CA ASP A 150 19.08 -3.70 -13.62
C ASP A 150 20.44 -4.26 -14.07
N ALA A 151 21.53 -3.90 -13.37
CA ALA A 151 22.88 -4.35 -13.69
C ALA A 151 23.26 -5.73 -13.10
N LEU A 152 22.33 -6.43 -12.45
CA LEU A 152 22.59 -7.73 -11.83
C LEU A 152 22.84 -8.81 -12.88
N ASN A 153 23.93 -9.55 -12.73
CA ASN A 153 24.24 -10.68 -13.61
C ASN A 153 23.33 -11.88 -13.27
N VAL A 154 22.26 -12.06 -14.05
CA VAL A 154 21.22 -13.08 -13.80
C VAL A 154 21.74 -14.51 -14.03
N ALA A 155 22.54 -14.75 -15.07
CA ALA A 155 23.18 -16.05 -15.28
C ALA A 155 24.06 -16.47 -14.09
N ASP A 156 24.86 -15.54 -13.57
CA ASP A 156 25.71 -15.78 -12.40
C ASP A 156 24.89 -15.96 -11.11
N LEU A 157 23.80 -15.20 -10.94
CA LEU A 157 22.86 -15.38 -9.84
C LEU A 157 22.29 -16.80 -9.82
N ARG A 158 21.80 -17.30 -10.97
CA ARG A 158 21.25 -18.65 -11.10
C ARG A 158 22.26 -19.73 -10.72
N ALA A 159 23.54 -19.55 -11.09
CA ALA A 159 24.61 -20.48 -10.73
C ALA A 159 24.88 -20.52 -9.21
N LYS A 160 24.62 -19.41 -8.50
CA LYS A 160 24.92 -19.25 -7.07
C LYS A 160 23.71 -19.42 -6.14
N ALA A 161 22.48 -19.47 -6.67
CA ALA A 161 21.25 -19.59 -5.89
C ALA A 161 21.06 -20.96 -5.20
N GLY A 162 21.93 -21.94 -5.46
CA GLY A 162 21.88 -23.27 -4.85
C GLY A 162 20.78 -24.19 -5.40
N GLY A 163 19.97 -23.73 -6.35
CA GLY A 163 18.91 -24.49 -7.01
C GLY A 163 18.15 -23.65 -8.05
N PRO A 164 17.15 -24.23 -8.74
CA PRO A 164 16.33 -23.49 -9.70
C PRO A 164 15.53 -22.36 -9.05
N ILE A 165 15.60 -21.15 -9.62
CA ILE A 165 14.84 -19.97 -9.19
C ILE A 165 13.84 -19.53 -10.25
N PHE A 166 12.69 -19.02 -9.79
CA PHE A 166 11.74 -18.23 -10.57
C PHE A 166 12.05 -16.77 -10.27
N PHE A 167 12.76 -16.11 -11.18
CA PHE A 167 13.28 -14.78 -10.95
C PHE A 167 12.39 -13.70 -11.59
N ALA A 168 11.86 -12.82 -10.75
CA ALA A 168 10.88 -11.79 -11.08
C ALA A 168 11.32 -10.40 -10.57
N PRO A 169 12.43 -9.83 -11.08
CA PRO A 169 12.95 -8.57 -10.56
C PRO A 169 12.14 -7.36 -11.03
N ASN A 170 12.27 -6.25 -10.32
CA ASN A 170 11.87 -4.93 -10.81
C ASN A 170 12.98 -4.31 -11.67
N PHE A 171 13.19 -4.87 -12.86
CA PHE A 171 14.06 -4.28 -13.87
C PHE A 171 13.28 -3.33 -14.77
N SER A 172 13.96 -2.29 -15.25
CA SER A 172 13.39 -1.26 -16.10
C SER A 172 13.30 -1.74 -17.56
N PRO A 173 12.11 -1.74 -18.18
CA PRO A 173 11.96 -2.01 -19.60
C PRO A 173 12.83 -1.05 -20.43
N GLY A 174 13.54 -1.59 -21.43
CA GLY A 174 14.43 -0.82 -22.31
C GLY A 174 15.86 -0.63 -21.83
N LEU A 175 16.15 -0.84 -20.54
CA LEU A 175 17.51 -0.72 -19.98
C LEU A 175 18.13 -2.06 -19.56
N SER A 176 17.29 -3.09 -19.40
CA SER A 176 17.68 -4.40 -18.88
C SER A 176 17.43 -5.53 -19.87
N ASN A 177 18.15 -6.65 -19.69
CA ASN A 177 17.95 -7.86 -20.47
C ASN A 177 16.83 -8.75 -19.88
N PHE A 178 15.64 -8.70 -20.47
CA PHE A 178 14.48 -9.50 -20.04
C PHE A 178 14.52 -10.96 -20.54
N ALA A 179 15.47 -11.31 -21.43
CA ALA A 179 15.56 -12.66 -21.99
C ALA A 179 15.94 -13.73 -20.94
N GLU A 180 16.62 -13.34 -19.86
CA GLU A 180 17.06 -14.26 -18.79
C GLU A 180 16.09 -14.38 -17.61
N LEU A 181 15.05 -13.55 -17.59
CA LEU A 181 14.06 -13.50 -16.50
C LEU A 181 12.98 -14.57 -16.66
N ASP A 182 12.35 -15.01 -15.57
CA ASP A 182 11.12 -15.82 -15.63
C ASP A 182 9.87 -14.93 -15.66
N ALA A 183 9.93 -13.81 -14.94
CA ALA A 183 8.93 -12.74 -14.93
C ALA A 183 9.59 -11.39 -14.68
N ALA A 184 8.82 -10.30 -14.68
CA ALA A 184 9.28 -9.01 -14.18
C ALA A 184 8.20 -8.34 -13.33
N PHE A 185 8.63 -7.71 -12.26
CA PHE A 185 7.80 -6.94 -11.34
C PHE A 185 7.84 -5.47 -11.71
N ASN A 186 6.67 -4.86 -11.90
CA ASN A 186 6.58 -3.41 -12.03
C ASN A 186 6.26 -2.80 -10.66
N TRP A 187 7.13 -1.94 -10.14
CA TRP A 187 6.88 -1.21 -8.90
C TRP A 187 5.88 -0.08 -9.05
N MET A 188 5.81 0.54 -10.23
CA MET A 188 5.04 1.76 -10.46
C MET A 188 3.54 1.47 -10.47
N GLY A 189 2.94 1.45 -9.27
CA GLY A 189 1.51 1.32 -9.03
C GLY A 189 0.71 2.61 -9.21
N TRP A 190 1.37 3.70 -9.62
CA TRP A 190 0.76 5.04 -9.77
C TRP A 190 1.19 5.73 -11.06
N PRO A 191 0.36 6.65 -11.59
CA PRO A 191 0.78 7.60 -12.60
C PRO A 191 2.00 8.41 -12.16
N ASN A 192 2.98 8.54 -13.05
CA ASN A 192 4.27 9.18 -12.74
C ASN A 192 4.88 9.82 -13.99
N ASN A 193 6.00 10.52 -13.85
CA ASN A 193 6.70 11.17 -14.97
C ASN A 193 7.77 10.30 -15.65
N GLY A 194 7.85 9.00 -15.35
CA GLY A 194 8.94 8.14 -15.80
C GLY A 194 10.27 8.42 -15.11
N ALA A 195 10.26 8.99 -13.91
CA ALA A 195 11.45 9.19 -13.09
C ALA A 195 11.15 9.01 -11.60
N ASN A 196 10.18 8.16 -11.25
CA ASN A 196 9.69 7.95 -9.89
C ASN A 196 9.23 9.27 -9.20
N GLN A 197 8.64 10.18 -9.96
CA GLN A 197 8.14 11.47 -9.46
C GLN A 197 6.77 11.77 -10.07
N ALA A 198 6.04 12.69 -9.43
CA ALA A 198 4.69 13.05 -9.87
C ALA A 198 4.67 13.47 -11.36
N PRO A 199 3.58 13.20 -12.09
CA PRO A 199 3.45 13.61 -13.48
C PRO A 199 3.72 15.11 -13.68
N THR A 200 4.31 15.44 -14.81
CA THR A 200 4.54 16.82 -15.24
C THR A 200 3.78 17.10 -16.53
N ALA A 201 3.71 18.37 -16.94
CA ALA A 201 3.09 18.73 -18.22
C ALA A 201 3.80 18.08 -19.44
N SER A 202 5.08 17.70 -19.30
CA SER A 202 5.88 17.10 -20.36
C SER A 202 6.00 15.58 -20.26
N SER A 203 5.62 14.96 -19.14
CA SER A 203 5.70 13.50 -18.96
C SER A 203 4.64 13.00 -17.97
N ASN A 204 3.78 12.10 -18.45
CA ASN A 204 2.71 11.48 -17.68
C ASN A 204 2.50 10.05 -18.17
N LEU A 205 3.11 9.09 -17.48
CA LEU A 205 2.97 7.66 -17.71
C LEU A 205 1.93 7.11 -16.75
N THR A 206 0.89 6.50 -17.30
CA THR A 206 -0.13 5.76 -16.55
C THR A 206 0.38 4.39 -16.12
N VAL A 207 -0.28 3.80 -15.11
CA VAL A 207 0.00 2.42 -14.68
C VAL A 207 -0.18 1.43 -15.84
N ARG A 208 -1.18 1.65 -16.70
CA ARG A 208 -1.48 0.79 -17.86
C ARG A 208 -0.41 0.87 -18.94
N GLU A 209 0.16 2.05 -19.18
CA GLU A 209 1.33 2.19 -20.08
C GLU A 209 2.54 1.45 -19.51
N GLY A 210 2.73 1.49 -18.19
CA GLY A 210 3.69 0.65 -17.49
C GLY A 210 3.45 -0.85 -17.71
N ASP A 211 2.21 -1.32 -17.55
CA ASP A 211 1.85 -2.72 -17.84
C ASP A 211 2.25 -3.12 -19.27
N VAL A 212 1.90 -2.28 -20.25
CA VAL A 212 2.24 -2.52 -21.67
C VAL A 212 3.75 -2.58 -21.88
N ALA A 213 4.51 -1.66 -21.29
CA ALA A 213 5.97 -1.64 -21.41
C ALA A 213 6.61 -2.93 -20.87
N TYR A 214 6.20 -3.38 -19.68
CA TYR A 214 6.69 -4.62 -19.09
C TYR A 214 6.26 -5.85 -19.89
N MET A 215 4.99 -5.97 -20.26
CA MET A 215 4.48 -7.12 -21.02
C MET A 215 5.16 -7.24 -22.40
N ASN A 216 5.42 -6.12 -23.07
CA ASN A 216 6.17 -6.10 -24.32
C ASN A 216 7.62 -6.58 -24.12
N ALA A 217 8.31 -6.07 -23.10
CA ALA A 217 9.68 -6.48 -22.78
C ALA A 217 9.78 -7.97 -22.39
N LEU A 218 8.73 -8.50 -21.75
CA LEU A 218 8.63 -9.90 -21.32
C LEU A 218 8.36 -10.88 -22.47
N ALA A 219 7.89 -10.42 -23.64
CA ALA A 219 7.65 -11.24 -24.83
C ALA A 219 6.87 -12.54 -24.55
N GLY A 220 5.82 -12.46 -23.74
CA GLY A 220 4.95 -13.59 -23.38
C GLY A 220 5.32 -14.33 -22.09
N LYS A 221 6.37 -13.89 -21.38
CA LYS A 221 6.67 -14.35 -20.01
C LYS A 221 5.73 -13.72 -18.98
N ASP A 222 5.75 -14.27 -17.77
CA ASP A 222 4.87 -13.85 -16.68
C ASP A 222 5.15 -12.39 -16.25
N TYR A 223 4.09 -11.67 -15.89
CA TYR A 223 4.13 -10.30 -15.38
C TYR A 223 3.64 -10.27 -13.93
N VAL A 224 4.37 -9.56 -13.06
CA VAL A 224 3.92 -9.23 -11.70
C VAL A 224 3.40 -7.80 -11.69
N ALA A 225 2.07 -7.68 -11.73
CA ALA A 225 1.38 -6.42 -11.86
C ALA A 225 1.24 -5.69 -10.51
N PRO A 226 1.56 -4.40 -10.41
CA PRO A 226 1.43 -3.66 -9.16
C PRO A 226 -0.02 -3.30 -8.89
N ALA A 227 -0.38 -3.30 -7.62
CA ALA A 227 -1.57 -2.63 -7.10
C ALA A 227 -1.15 -1.77 -5.91
N SER A 228 -1.49 -0.48 -5.91
CA SER A 228 -1.28 0.37 -4.75
C SER A 228 -2.42 1.38 -4.54
N PRO A 229 -2.85 1.66 -3.29
CA PRO A 229 -3.98 2.55 -3.06
C PRO A 229 -3.65 4.03 -3.08
N TRP A 230 -2.44 4.41 -2.64
CA TRP A 230 -2.05 5.79 -2.34
C TRP A 230 -0.54 5.95 -2.45
N PHE A 231 -0.02 7.17 -2.48
CA PHE A 231 1.40 7.43 -2.24
C PHE A 231 1.58 8.87 -1.76
N PHE A 232 2.25 9.03 -0.63
CA PHE A 232 2.65 10.34 -0.13
C PHE A 232 3.82 10.20 0.84
N THR A 233 4.82 11.07 0.69
CA THR A 233 5.95 11.15 1.60
C THR A 233 6.37 12.59 1.87
N HIS A 234 6.90 12.87 3.06
CA HIS A 234 7.15 14.24 3.53
C HIS A 234 8.28 14.33 4.57
N TYR A 235 9.42 13.76 4.24
CA TYR A 235 10.64 13.80 5.04
C TYR A 235 11.43 15.10 4.81
N GLY A 236 11.67 15.85 5.88
CA GLY A 236 12.51 17.05 5.89
C GLY A 236 13.96 16.80 6.34
N PRO A 237 14.66 17.83 6.83
CA PRO A 237 16.05 17.73 7.31
C PRO A 237 16.21 16.93 8.62
N GLU A 238 15.11 16.49 9.24
CA GLU A 238 15.15 15.62 10.41
C GLU A 238 15.69 14.20 10.13
N VAL A 239 15.77 13.81 8.86
CA VAL A 239 16.34 12.54 8.39
C VAL A 239 17.36 12.77 7.26
N PRO A 240 18.31 11.83 7.04
CA PRO A 240 19.31 11.97 5.98
C PRO A 240 18.80 11.65 4.57
N TYR A 241 17.57 11.13 4.44
CA TYR A 241 16.91 10.69 3.20
C TYR A 241 15.67 11.53 2.89
N SER A 242 15.81 12.86 2.90
CA SER A 242 14.69 13.78 2.69
C SER A 242 13.98 13.58 1.34
N LYS A 243 12.65 13.68 1.35
CA LYS A 243 11.74 13.25 0.29
C LYS A 243 10.42 14.01 0.43
N ASN A 244 9.85 14.57 -0.65
CA ASN A 244 8.58 15.31 -0.54
C ASN A 244 7.73 15.34 -1.82
N TRP A 245 6.85 14.35 -2.01
CA TRP A 245 5.91 14.30 -3.13
C TRP A 245 4.68 13.42 -2.87
N VAL A 246 3.70 13.53 -3.76
CA VAL A 246 2.47 12.74 -3.81
C VAL A 246 2.23 12.28 -5.25
N PHE A 247 1.80 11.03 -5.45
CA PHE A 247 1.35 10.56 -6.77
C PHE A 247 -0.17 10.69 -6.90
N PRO A 248 -0.71 10.87 -8.13
CA PRO A 248 -2.16 10.84 -8.35
C PRO A 248 -2.72 9.45 -8.05
N ALA A 249 -3.43 9.29 -6.93
CA ALA A 249 -3.92 7.99 -6.46
C ALA A 249 -5.41 7.95 -6.11
N GLU A 250 -6.09 9.10 -6.21
CA GLU A 250 -7.45 9.36 -5.70
C GLU A 250 -8.49 8.25 -5.96
N GLU A 251 -8.59 7.74 -7.19
CA GLU A 251 -9.54 6.66 -7.56
C GLU A 251 -8.82 5.35 -7.95
N GLN A 252 -7.49 5.33 -7.89
CA GLN A 252 -6.66 4.27 -8.48
C GLN A 252 -6.92 2.92 -7.82
N TRP A 253 -7.17 2.85 -6.52
CA TRP A 253 -7.31 1.56 -5.84
C TRP A 253 -8.41 0.68 -6.44
N VAL A 254 -9.61 1.23 -6.64
CA VAL A 254 -10.75 0.46 -7.19
C VAL A 254 -10.58 0.22 -8.68
N GLN A 255 -10.19 1.26 -9.43
CA GLN A 255 -10.00 1.18 -10.88
C GLN A 255 -8.91 0.16 -11.22
N ARG A 256 -7.79 0.18 -10.49
CA ARG A 256 -6.69 -0.76 -10.67
C ARG A 256 -7.11 -2.19 -10.40
N TRP A 257 -7.84 -2.46 -9.32
CA TRP A 257 -8.35 -3.82 -9.07
C TRP A 257 -9.33 -4.30 -10.15
N GLN A 258 -10.13 -3.41 -10.75
CA GLN A 258 -10.97 -3.75 -11.91
C GLN A 258 -10.12 -4.08 -13.13
N ASP A 259 -9.08 -3.28 -13.41
CA ASP A 259 -8.15 -3.50 -14.51
C ASP A 259 -7.42 -4.85 -14.39
N LEU A 260 -6.96 -5.19 -13.19
CA LEU A 260 -6.24 -6.44 -12.92
C LEU A 260 -7.08 -7.69 -13.19
N LEU A 261 -8.41 -7.64 -13.01
CA LEU A 261 -9.30 -8.75 -13.36
C LEU A 261 -9.38 -8.99 -14.88
N GLY A 262 -9.18 -7.94 -15.68
CA GLY A 262 -9.14 -8.00 -17.15
C GLY A 262 -7.75 -8.20 -17.74
N LEU A 263 -6.68 -7.87 -17.00
CA LEU A 263 -5.30 -7.88 -17.50
C LEU A 263 -4.79 -9.29 -17.83
N GLY A 264 -5.28 -10.31 -17.13
CA GLY A 264 -4.85 -11.70 -17.34
C GLY A 264 -3.49 -12.05 -16.75
N ALA A 265 -2.86 -11.15 -15.98
CA ALA A 265 -1.61 -11.42 -15.27
C ALA A 265 -1.75 -12.61 -14.31
N ARG A 266 -0.66 -13.39 -14.18
CA ARG A 266 -0.57 -14.50 -13.24
C ARG A 266 -0.30 -14.03 -11.81
N PHE A 267 0.39 -12.91 -11.66
CA PHE A 267 0.82 -12.36 -10.37
C PHE A 267 0.36 -10.93 -10.21
N VAL A 268 -0.12 -10.60 -9.02
CA VAL A 268 -0.33 -9.23 -8.54
C VAL A 268 0.54 -9.04 -7.30
N GLU A 269 1.20 -7.90 -7.17
CA GLU A 269 1.86 -7.51 -5.93
C GLU A 269 1.25 -6.22 -5.40
N ILE A 270 0.72 -6.28 -4.17
CA ILE A 270 0.26 -5.10 -3.45
C ILE A 270 1.48 -4.35 -2.93
N VAL A 271 1.64 -3.12 -3.38
CA VAL A 271 2.69 -2.18 -2.96
C VAL A 271 2.02 -1.16 -2.04
N SER A 272 2.01 -1.33 -0.72
CA SER A 272 2.73 -2.34 0.08
C SER A 272 1.90 -2.80 1.28
N TRP A 273 2.42 -3.75 2.06
CA TRP A 273 1.85 -4.14 3.35
C TRP A 273 2.11 -3.08 4.43
N ASN A 274 3.35 -2.60 4.59
CA ASN A 274 3.77 -1.81 5.76
C ASN A 274 4.73 -0.65 5.41
N ASP A 275 4.73 -0.12 4.19
CA ASP A 275 5.47 1.11 3.90
C ASP A 275 4.69 2.34 4.38
N TYR A 276 4.87 2.66 5.66
CA TYR A 276 4.23 3.81 6.31
C TYR A 276 4.83 5.14 5.85
N GLY A 277 6.12 5.16 5.55
CA GLY A 277 6.86 6.35 5.12
C GLY A 277 6.41 6.93 3.80
N GLU A 278 5.96 6.06 2.90
CA GLU A 278 5.43 6.43 1.59
C GLU A 278 3.89 6.32 1.52
N SER A 279 3.23 6.14 2.67
CA SER A 279 1.77 6.20 2.85
C SER A 279 0.96 5.23 1.98
N HIS A 280 1.55 4.16 1.49
CA HIS A 280 0.90 3.23 0.56
C HIS A 280 0.65 1.82 1.14
N TYR A 281 0.80 1.70 2.44
CA TYR A 281 0.52 0.50 3.21
C TYR A 281 -0.98 0.14 3.20
N VAL A 282 -1.29 -1.16 3.17
CA VAL A 282 -2.64 -1.70 3.42
C VAL A 282 -2.74 -2.49 4.73
N GLY A 283 -1.61 -2.75 5.37
CA GLY A 283 -1.50 -3.38 6.68
C GLY A 283 -1.89 -2.44 7.83
N PRO A 284 -2.01 -2.98 9.05
CA PRO A 284 -2.43 -2.19 10.21
C PRO A 284 -1.31 -1.31 10.75
N LEU A 285 -1.65 -0.15 11.32
CA LEU A 285 -0.72 0.69 12.10
C LEU A 285 -0.19 -0.02 13.36
N SER A 286 -1.01 -0.91 13.91
CA SER A 286 -0.69 -1.72 15.09
C SER A 286 0.33 -2.84 14.82
N SER A 287 0.80 -3.01 13.57
CA SER A 287 1.89 -3.92 13.25
C SER A 287 3.20 -3.42 13.87
N PRO A 288 3.98 -4.23 14.60
CA PRO A 288 5.23 -3.75 15.21
C PRO A 288 6.26 -3.27 14.17
N HIS A 289 6.68 -2.02 14.30
CA HIS A 289 7.72 -1.38 13.48
C HIS A 289 8.39 -0.23 14.24
N THR A 290 9.52 0.25 13.74
CA THR A 290 10.22 1.45 14.20
C THR A 290 9.79 2.68 13.40
N ASP A 291 9.75 3.83 14.06
CA ASP A 291 9.54 5.13 13.40
C ASP A 291 10.79 5.55 12.61
N ASP A 292 10.64 5.73 11.31
CA ASP A 292 11.66 6.27 10.41
C ASP A 292 11.51 7.79 10.20
N GLY A 293 10.59 8.43 10.92
CA GLY A 293 10.25 9.85 10.81
C GLY A 293 8.82 10.09 10.31
N ASN A 294 8.15 9.06 9.79
CA ASN A 294 6.83 9.16 9.16
C ASN A 294 5.66 9.43 10.11
N SER A 295 5.82 9.19 11.40
CA SER A 295 4.73 9.27 12.38
C SER A 295 3.98 10.61 12.39
N LYS A 296 4.60 11.69 11.90
CA LYS A 296 3.98 13.03 11.73
C LYS A 296 2.81 13.05 10.74
N TRP A 297 2.81 12.16 9.74
CA TRP A 297 1.70 12.02 8.78
C TRP A 297 1.03 10.65 8.79
N THR A 298 1.59 9.66 9.48
CA THR A 298 1.02 8.31 9.61
C THR A 298 0.18 8.15 10.88
N ASN A 299 0.48 8.88 11.95
CA ASN A 299 -0.25 8.74 13.20
C ASN A 299 -1.75 9.03 13.00
N ASP A 300 -2.59 8.09 13.45
CA ASP A 300 -4.05 8.11 13.29
C ASP A 300 -4.57 8.12 11.83
N MET A 301 -3.77 7.60 10.90
CA MET A 301 -4.11 7.50 9.46
C MET A 301 -4.32 6.04 9.02
N ARG A 302 -5.20 5.29 9.69
CA ARG A 302 -5.42 3.87 9.37
C ARG A 302 -5.82 3.62 7.91
N HIS A 303 -5.27 2.54 7.31
CA HIS A 303 -5.53 2.15 5.91
C HIS A 303 -6.23 0.79 5.75
N GLY A 304 -6.52 0.05 6.83
CA GLY A 304 -7.04 -1.33 6.77
C GLY A 304 -8.38 -1.52 6.03
N ALA A 305 -9.14 -0.44 5.80
CA ALA A 305 -10.34 -0.48 4.96
C ALA A 305 -10.01 -0.65 3.46
N TRP A 306 -8.83 -0.24 2.98
CA TRP A 306 -8.35 -0.57 1.63
C TRP A 306 -8.01 -2.05 1.46
N LEU A 307 -7.44 -2.69 2.49
CA LEU A 307 -7.29 -4.15 2.50
C LEU A 307 -8.66 -4.85 2.47
N THR A 308 -9.63 -4.32 3.21
CA THR A 308 -11.02 -4.83 3.17
C THR A 308 -11.60 -4.72 1.76
N LEU A 309 -11.38 -3.57 1.11
CA LEU A 309 -11.84 -3.28 -0.26
C LEU A 309 -11.28 -4.30 -1.26
N SER A 310 -9.99 -4.65 -1.18
CA SER A 310 -9.38 -5.56 -2.13
C SER A 310 -9.84 -7.01 -1.99
N THR A 311 -10.33 -7.46 -0.81
CA THR A 311 -10.66 -8.88 -0.57
C THR A 311 -11.60 -9.55 -1.60
N PRO A 312 -12.74 -8.97 -2.05
CA PRO A 312 -13.55 -9.57 -3.10
C PRO A 312 -12.85 -9.57 -4.48
N PHE A 313 -11.98 -8.60 -4.75
CA PHE A 313 -11.19 -8.55 -5.98
C PHE A 313 -10.11 -9.62 -6.00
N ILE A 314 -9.38 -9.81 -4.89
CA ILE A 314 -8.39 -10.88 -4.73
C ILE A 314 -9.04 -12.25 -4.99
N ARG A 315 -10.21 -12.50 -4.38
CA ARG A 315 -10.95 -13.76 -4.61
C ARG A 315 -11.40 -13.93 -6.05
N ALA A 316 -11.83 -12.85 -6.71
CA ALA A 316 -12.17 -12.87 -8.13
C ALA A 316 -10.94 -13.16 -8.99
N PHE A 317 -9.82 -12.52 -8.68
CA PHE A 317 -8.55 -12.70 -9.37
C PHE A 317 -8.09 -14.16 -9.30
N HIS A 318 -8.01 -14.74 -8.10
CA HIS A 318 -7.68 -16.15 -7.88
C HIS A 318 -8.57 -17.11 -8.66
N ALA A 319 -9.86 -16.80 -8.76
CA ALA A 319 -10.83 -17.65 -9.45
C ALA A 319 -10.92 -17.41 -10.97
N GLY A 320 -10.07 -16.55 -11.53
CA GLY A 320 -10.13 -16.19 -12.95
C GLY A 320 -11.39 -15.42 -13.34
N ALA A 321 -12.10 -14.81 -12.39
CA ALA A 321 -13.31 -14.06 -12.65
C ALA A 321 -13.00 -12.63 -13.10
N THR A 322 -13.84 -12.10 -13.99
CA THR A 322 -13.75 -10.72 -14.50
C THR A 322 -14.54 -9.70 -13.66
N SER A 323 -15.16 -10.15 -12.56
CA SER A 323 -15.97 -9.32 -11.69
C SER A 323 -15.90 -9.77 -10.22
N PRO A 324 -15.83 -8.83 -9.25
CA PRO A 324 -15.84 -9.12 -7.82
C PRO A 324 -17.24 -9.40 -7.27
N SER A 325 -18.32 -9.12 -8.02
CA SER A 325 -19.69 -9.03 -7.48
C SER A 325 -20.16 -10.28 -6.74
N ARG A 326 -19.79 -11.48 -7.19
CA ARG A 326 -20.15 -12.75 -6.52
C ARG A 326 -19.43 -13.00 -5.18
N TYR A 327 -18.38 -12.23 -4.91
CA TYR A 327 -17.56 -12.31 -3.68
C TYR A 327 -17.90 -11.23 -2.66
N ILE A 328 -18.88 -10.38 -2.98
CA ILE A 328 -19.44 -9.38 -2.08
C ILE A 328 -20.53 -10.03 -1.24
N ASN A 329 -20.18 -10.36 0.01
CA ASN A 329 -21.04 -11.19 0.86
C ASN A 329 -21.83 -10.38 1.90
N ARG A 330 -21.51 -9.08 2.06
CA ARG A 330 -22.10 -8.12 3.00
C ARG A 330 -22.13 -6.73 2.36
N ASP A 331 -23.11 -5.93 2.80
CA ASP A 331 -23.10 -4.51 2.48
C ASP A 331 -21.98 -3.81 3.26
N LEU A 332 -21.23 -2.94 2.58
CA LEU A 332 -20.15 -2.15 3.17
C LEU A 332 -20.01 -0.84 2.42
N ILE A 333 -19.78 0.26 3.13
CA ILE A 333 -19.29 1.51 2.55
C ILE A 333 -17.84 1.66 2.98
N ILE A 334 -16.92 1.88 2.05
CA ILE A 334 -15.52 2.21 2.30
C ILE A 334 -15.30 3.63 1.81
N TYR A 335 -14.52 4.42 2.54
CA TYR A 335 -14.28 5.81 2.20
C TYR A 335 -12.85 6.21 2.51
N TRP A 336 -12.35 7.22 1.79
CA TRP A 336 -11.07 7.85 2.09
C TRP A 336 -11.06 9.32 1.69
N TYR A 337 -10.20 10.09 2.35
CA TYR A 337 -10.01 11.52 2.11
C TYR A 337 -8.74 12.03 2.81
N ARG A 338 -8.17 13.13 2.29
CA ARG A 338 -7.09 13.84 2.99
C ARG A 338 -7.62 14.53 4.25
N PRO A 339 -6.80 14.68 5.31
CA PRO A 339 -7.23 15.30 6.56
C PRO A 339 -7.49 16.81 6.46
N ASN A 340 -7.00 17.45 5.40
CA ASN A 340 -7.00 18.90 5.22
C ASN A 340 -7.35 19.31 3.78
N PRO A 341 -8.01 20.47 3.57
CA PRO A 341 -8.19 21.06 2.24
C PRO A 341 -6.87 21.45 1.56
N LEU A 342 -6.82 21.41 0.24
CA LEU A 342 -5.66 21.84 -0.56
C LEU A 342 -5.29 23.29 -0.31
N SER A 343 -6.26 24.15 0.01
CA SER A 343 -6.03 25.57 0.28
C SER A 343 -5.36 25.84 1.61
N LEU A 344 -5.28 24.87 2.53
CA LEU A 344 -4.55 25.03 3.77
C LEU A 344 -3.08 25.39 3.47
N ASN A 345 -2.54 26.35 4.20
CA ASN A 345 -1.15 26.79 4.10
C ASN A 345 -0.44 26.51 5.44
N CYS A 346 0.59 25.67 5.37
CA CYS A 346 1.42 25.28 6.51
C CYS A 346 2.86 25.81 6.41
N ASP A 347 3.19 26.66 5.42
CA ASP A 347 4.56 27.11 5.10
C ASP A 347 5.31 27.68 6.33
N ALA A 348 4.59 28.38 7.21
CA ALA A 348 5.20 28.98 8.40
C ALA A 348 5.79 27.95 9.37
N THR A 349 5.27 26.72 9.36
CA THR A 349 5.56 25.66 10.32
C THR A 349 6.08 24.37 9.69
N ASP A 350 6.00 24.23 8.37
CA ASP A 350 6.31 22.99 7.69
C ASP A 350 7.83 22.70 7.64
N THR A 351 8.24 21.46 7.93
CA THR A 351 9.66 21.07 7.94
C THR A 351 10.31 21.13 6.55
N THR A 352 9.54 20.85 5.50
CA THR A 352 10.04 20.83 4.11
C THR A 352 10.25 22.21 3.49
N MET A 353 9.98 23.27 4.25
CA MET A 353 10.37 24.64 3.90
C MET A 353 11.85 24.91 4.16
N LEU A 354 12.54 24.04 4.91
CA LEU A 354 13.96 24.14 5.21
C LEU A 354 14.82 23.48 4.13
N ASP A 355 16.10 23.85 4.05
CA ASP A 355 17.06 23.14 3.22
C ASP A 355 17.32 21.74 3.81
N ALA A 356 17.39 20.73 2.94
CA ALA A 356 17.67 19.35 3.33
C ALA A 356 18.54 18.64 2.28
N SER A 357 18.96 17.41 2.58
CA SER A 357 19.70 16.58 1.62
C SER A 357 18.80 16.27 0.43
N ASN A 358 19.24 16.59 -0.78
CA ASN A 358 18.54 16.23 -2.02
C ASN A 358 19.41 15.35 -2.94
N PHE A 359 20.22 14.47 -2.35
CA PHE A 359 21.11 13.61 -3.12
C PHE A 359 20.34 12.65 -4.06
N SER A 360 19.15 12.20 -3.66
CA SER A 360 18.29 11.35 -4.50
C SER A 360 17.54 12.14 -5.59
N GLY A 361 17.44 13.48 -5.47
CA GLY A 361 16.63 14.31 -6.34
C GLY A 361 15.12 14.27 -6.02
N GLU A 362 14.74 13.70 -4.88
CA GLU A 362 13.34 13.47 -4.50
C GLU A 362 12.82 14.46 -3.43
N TYR A 363 13.66 15.40 -2.97
CA TYR A 363 13.27 16.45 -2.06
C TYR A 363 12.87 17.73 -2.80
N PHE A 364 11.66 18.20 -2.54
CA PHE A 364 11.09 19.43 -3.08
C PHE A 364 10.69 20.35 -1.92
N HIS A 365 10.96 21.65 -2.03
CA HIS A 365 10.61 22.58 -0.96
C HIS A 365 9.10 22.87 -0.92
N GLY A 366 8.54 22.86 0.28
CA GLY A 366 7.17 23.31 0.59
C GLY A 366 6.10 22.25 0.35
N LYS A 367 4.93 22.66 -0.15
CA LYS A 367 3.83 21.72 -0.40
C LYS A 367 4.29 20.59 -1.34
N PRO A 368 3.92 19.31 -1.08
CA PRO A 368 4.51 18.16 -1.76
C PRO A 368 4.44 18.27 -3.29
N ASN A 369 5.52 17.94 -3.99
CA ASN A 369 5.48 17.90 -5.45
C ASN A 369 4.36 16.97 -5.93
N GLY A 370 3.59 17.38 -6.93
CA GLY A 370 2.41 16.64 -7.40
C GLY A 370 1.09 17.03 -6.74
N TRP A 371 1.09 17.88 -5.70
CA TRP A 371 -0.15 18.27 -5.00
C TRP A 371 -1.24 18.85 -5.91
N GLN A 372 -0.88 19.41 -7.07
CA GLN A 372 -1.85 19.96 -8.03
C GLN A 372 -2.68 18.88 -8.76
N THR A 373 -2.26 17.63 -8.68
CA THR A 373 -2.99 16.49 -9.26
C THR A 373 -4.10 15.97 -8.35
N GLU A 374 -4.14 16.48 -7.13
CA GLU A 374 -5.09 16.13 -6.08
C GLU A 374 -6.32 17.06 -6.10
N SER A 375 -7.44 16.60 -5.57
CA SER A 375 -8.71 17.32 -5.48
C SER A 375 -9.28 17.33 -4.06
N ASP A 376 -10.03 18.38 -3.70
CA ASP A 376 -10.74 18.43 -2.41
C ASP A 376 -12.01 17.58 -2.49
N SER A 377 -11.84 16.27 -2.35
CA SER A 377 -12.87 15.26 -2.53
C SER A 377 -12.94 14.24 -1.37
N ILE A 378 -14.14 13.69 -1.14
CA ILE A 378 -14.37 12.48 -0.36
C ILE A 378 -14.70 11.35 -1.33
N PHE A 379 -13.90 10.29 -1.31
CA PHE A 379 -14.08 9.11 -2.15
C PHE A 379 -14.84 8.04 -1.39
N VAL A 380 -15.81 7.42 -2.07
CA VAL A 380 -16.71 6.42 -1.46
C VAL A 380 -16.89 5.24 -2.40
N THR A 381 -16.64 4.04 -1.88
CA THR A 381 -16.95 2.78 -2.55
C THR A 381 -17.99 2.01 -1.75
N ALA A 382 -19.14 1.72 -2.35
CA ALA A 382 -20.17 0.89 -1.74
C ALA A 382 -20.18 -0.52 -2.37
N PHE A 383 -19.97 -1.52 -1.54
CA PHE A 383 -20.22 -2.93 -1.86
C PHE A 383 -21.63 -3.27 -1.42
N LEU A 384 -22.51 -3.60 -2.36
CA LEU A 384 -23.92 -3.85 -2.06
C LEU A 384 -24.37 -5.23 -2.52
N LYS A 385 -25.11 -5.95 -1.66
CA LYS A 385 -25.76 -7.23 -1.98
C LYS A 385 -27.05 -7.07 -2.79
N SER A 386 -27.66 -5.89 -2.71
CA SER A 386 -28.88 -5.52 -3.44
C SER A 386 -28.92 -4.00 -3.60
N PRO A 387 -29.67 -3.46 -4.57
CA PRO A 387 -29.80 -2.02 -4.77
C PRO A 387 -30.19 -1.29 -3.48
N GLY A 388 -29.77 -0.05 -3.36
CA GLY A 388 -30.04 0.79 -2.19
C GLY A 388 -29.63 2.23 -2.45
N ASN A 389 -29.85 3.08 -1.46
CA ASN A 389 -29.56 4.48 -1.57
C ASN A 389 -28.41 4.85 -0.61
N VAL A 390 -27.28 5.28 -1.19
CA VAL A 390 -26.08 5.65 -0.45
C VAL A 390 -26.11 7.15 -0.16
N THR A 391 -25.89 7.53 1.09
CA THR A 391 -25.84 8.93 1.53
C THR A 391 -24.45 9.29 2.03
N VAL A 392 -23.99 10.49 1.69
CA VAL A 392 -22.73 11.06 2.19
C VAL A 392 -23.01 12.46 2.71
N VAL A 393 -22.63 12.74 3.96
CA VAL A 393 -22.58 14.10 4.52
C VAL A 393 -21.11 14.47 4.66
N SER A 394 -20.71 15.58 4.05
CA SER A 394 -19.34 16.09 4.11
C SER A 394 -19.36 17.55 4.57
N GLY A 395 -18.97 17.78 5.83
CA GLY A 395 -19.14 19.08 6.46
C GLY A 395 -20.61 19.53 6.45
N THR A 396 -20.91 20.59 5.71
CA THR A 396 -22.28 21.12 5.52
C THR A 396 -22.99 20.55 4.29
N GLY A 397 -22.29 19.83 3.42
CA GLY A 397 -22.84 19.22 2.22
C GLY A 397 -23.55 17.89 2.50
N ALA A 398 -24.63 17.61 1.78
CA ALA A 398 -25.36 16.34 1.84
C ALA A 398 -25.64 15.82 0.43
N PHE A 399 -25.30 14.56 0.19
CA PHE A 399 -25.33 13.91 -1.12
C PHE A 399 -26.02 12.56 -1.03
N GLN A 400 -26.68 12.16 -2.12
CA GLN A 400 -27.47 10.95 -2.17
C GLN A 400 -27.36 10.29 -3.55
N PHE A 401 -27.15 8.98 -3.57
CA PHE A 401 -26.92 8.21 -4.78
C PHE A 401 -27.77 6.94 -4.81
N ASN A 402 -28.39 6.65 -5.95
CA ASN A 402 -28.98 5.33 -6.18
C ASN A 402 -27.88 4.38 -6.62
N ALA A 403 -27.68 3.33 -5.83
CA ALA A 403 -26.62 2.35 -6.00
C ALA A 403 -27.21 0.97 -6.35
N VAL A 404 -26.50 0.21 -7.18
CA VAL A 404 -26.91 -1.12 -7.64
C VAL A 404 -26.18 -2.22 -6.84
N GLN A 405 -26.59 -3.47 -7.03
CA GLN A 405 -25.82 -4.61 -6.51
C GLN A 405 -24.41 -4.62 -7.11
N GLY A 406 -23.40 -4.94 -6.30
CA GLY A 406 -22.00 -4.99 -6.72
C GLY A 406 -21.18 -3.83 -6.15
N VAL A 407 -20.20 -3.37 -6.94
CA VAL A 407 -19.30 -2.26 -6.58
C VAL A 407 -19.86 -0.97 -7.17
N ASN A 408 -19.99 0.07 -6.35
CA ASN A 408 -20.41 1.40 -6.75
C ASN A 408 -19.38 2.41 -6.28
N LEU A 409 -19.00 3.36 -7.13
CA LEU A 409 -18.03 4.40 -6.82
C LEU A 409 -18.73 5.76 -6.85
N PHE A 410 -18.46 6.58 -5.84
CA PHE A 410 -18.96 7.94 -5.72
C PHE A 410 -17.85 8.86 -5.23
N THR A 411 -17.87 10.09 -5.74
CA THR A 411 -16.99 11.16 -5.30
C THR A 411 -17.85 12.37 -4.97
N VAL A 412 -17.64 12.98 -3.81
CA VAL A 412 -18.34 14.21 -3.40
C VAL A 412 -17.33 15.29 -3.01
N PRO A 413 -17.67 16.59 -3.16
CA PRO A 413 -16.81 17.67 -2.67
C PRO A 413 -16.52 17.53 -1.18
N MET A 414 -15.26 17.76 -0.79
CA MET A 414 -14.82 17.78 0.59
C MET A 414 -15.34 19.04 1.30
N GLY A 415 -16.01 18.84 2.43
CA GLY A 415 -16.35 19.87 3.40
C GLY A 415 -15.57 19.70 4.70
N VAL A 416 -15.09 20.82 5.27
CA VAL A 416 -14.48 20.86 6.61
C VAL A 416 -15.49 20.39 7.66
N GLY A 417 -15.05 19.57 8.60
CA GLY A 417 -15.86 19.00 9.67
C GLY A 417 -16.10 17.50 9.52
N SER A 418 -17.26 17.04 10.01
CA SER A 418 -17.61 15.63 10.09
C SER A 418 -17.96 15.03 8.73
N GLN A 419 -17.63 13.74 8.58
CA GLN A 419 -17.92 12.94 7.39
C GLN A 419 -18.83 11.79 7.80
N THR A 420 -20.07 11.73 7.32
CA THR A 420 -21.05 10.69 7.68
C THR A 420 -21.48 9.91 6.45
N PHE A 421 -21.54 8.58 6.57
CA PHE A 421 -21.86 7.69 5.46
C PHE A 421 -23.02 6.78 5.86
N GLY A 422 -23.94 6.53 4.93
CA GLY A 422 -25.11 5.69 5.20
C GLY A 422 -25.64 4.97 3.98
N LEU A 423 -26.37 3.89 4.22
CA LEU A 423 -27.11 3.12 3.22
C LEU A 423 -28.55 2.96 3.69
N TRP A 424 -29.49 3.25 2.79
CA TRP A 424 -30.92 3.23 3.04
C TRP A 424 -31.63 2.29 2.08
N ARG A 425 -32.65 1.58 2.56
CA ARG A 425 -33.57 0.79 1.74
C ARG A 425 -34.98 0.94 2.27
N ASN A 426 -35.93 1.25 1.38
CA ASN A 426 -37.34 1.42 1.72
C ASN A 426 -37.59 2.40 2.89
N GLY A 427 -36.81 3.49 2.95
CA GLY A 427 -36.89 4.50 4.00
C GLY A 427 -36.22 4.12 5.34
N ASN A 428 -35.66 2.91 5.47
CA ASN A 428 -34.97 2.46 6.68
C ASN A 428 -33.45 2.52 6.51
N VAL A 429 -32.74 2.88 7.59
CA VAL A 429 -31.28 2.79 7.68
C VAL A 429 -30.87 1.31 7.70
N VAL A 430 -29.97 0.93 6.80
CA VAL A 430 -29.32 -0.39 6.80
C VAL A 430 -28.00 -0.33 7.58
N LEU A 431 -27.19 0.69 7.32
CA LEU A 431 -25.95 1.00 8.04
C LEU A 431 -25.71 2.51 7.95
N GLN A 432 -25.20 3.11 9.02
CA GLN A 432 -24.85 4.52 9.07
C GLN A 432 -23.86 4.79 10.19
N GLU A 433 -22.75 5.43 9.88
CA GLU A 433 -21.75 5.85 10.88
C GLU A 433 -21.05 7.16 10.44
N THR A 434 -20.52 7.86 11.43
CA THR A 434 -19.66 9.03 11.24
C THR A 434 -18.20 8.59 11.31
N SER A 435 -17.37 9.11 10.42
CA SER A 435 -15.94 8.86 10.45
C SER A 435 -15.29 9.39 11.73
N ASN A 436 -14.34 8.63 12.27
CA ASN A 436 -13.61 9.00 13.49
C ASN A 436 -12.61 10.15 13.26
N ARG A 437 -12.46 10.64 12.03
CA ARG A 437 -11.57 11.75 11.71
C ARG A 437 -12.31 12.85 10.96
N ASN A 438 -12.28 14.06 11.49
CA ASN A 438 -12.81 15.23 10.77
C ASN A 438 -11.81 15.71 9.72
N VAL A 439 -12.31 16.36 8.68
CA VAL A 439 -11.50 17.26 7.84
C VAL A 439 -11.32 18.55 8.63
N THR A 440 -10.08 19.04 8.74
CA THR A 440 -9.76 20.23 9.54
C THR A 440 -8.93 21.24 8.75
N GLU A 441 -8.88 22.48 9.24
CA GLU A 441 -7.99 23.53 8.73
C GLU A 441 -6.79 23.73 9.66
N VAL A 442 -6.31 22.64 10.26
CA VAL A 442 -5.18 22.63 11.21
C VAL A 442 -4.02 21.87 10.59
N CYS A 443 -2.84 22.50 10.56
CA CYS A 443 -1.59 21.85 10.17
C CYS A 443 -1.15 20.88 11.28
N GLY A 444 -1.55 19.61 11.17
CA GLY A 444 -1.12 18.56 12.10
C GLY A 444 0.40 18.43 12.12
N CYS A 445 0.99 18.42 13.31
CA CYS A 445 2.46 18.50 13.48
C CYS A 445 3.14 19.69 12.77
N GLY A 446 2.38 20.71 12.37
CA GLY A 446 2.89 21.84 11.60
C GLY A 446 3.13 21.56 10.11
N ASN A 447 2.79 20.37 9.61
CA ASN A 447 3.14 19.92 8.26
C ASN A 447 1.93 19.85 7.32
N TYR A 448 2.20 19.90 6.02
CA TYR A 448 1.29 19.42 4.98
C TYR A 448 1.13 17.91 5.10
N ASN A 449 -0.09 17.43 5.34
CA ASN A 449 -0.39 16.00 5.37
C ASN A 449 -1.28 15.62 4.19
N PHE A 450 -0.68 14.98 3.19
CA PHE A 450 -1.35 14.43 2.01
C PHE A 450 -1.56 12.92 2.09
N ASN A 451 -1.35 12.32 3.27
CA ASN A 451 -1.79 10.95 3.51
C ASN A 451 -3.33 10.91 3.54
N ALA A 452 -3.94 9.77 3.20
CA ALA A 452 -5.38 9.62 3.23
C ALA A 452 -5.82 8.92 4.52
N TYR A 453 -6.89 9.43 5.13
CA TYR A 453 -7.56 8.68 6.18
C TYR A 453 -8.56 7.72 5.54
N VAL A 454 -8.52 6.44 5.90
CA VAL A 454 -9.38 5.42 5.29
C VAL A 454 -10.28 4.79 6.36
N GLY A 455 -11.56 4.68 6.05
CA GLY A 455 -12.54 4.07 6.93
C GLY A 455 -13.56 3.23 6.20
N ARG A 456 -14.44 2.60 6.97
CA ARG A 456 -15.55 1.81 6.45
C ARG A 456 -16.73 1.84 7.39
N VAL A 457 -17.91 1.57 6.86
CA VAL A 457 -19.18 1.42 7.58
C VAL A 457 -19.78 0.05 7.24
N PRO A 458 -19.97 -0.85 8.23
CA PRO A 458 -19.70 -0.64 9.66
C PRO A 458 -18.20 -0.57 9.99
N SER A 459 -17.85 0.22 11.00
CA SER A 459 -16.46 0.41 11.44
C SER A 459 -15.78 -0.91 11.79
N ALA A 460 -14.47 -0.97 11.55
CA ALA A 460 -13.67 -2.08 12.04
C ALA A 460 -13.65 -2.07 13.58
N ARG A 461 -13.77 -3.26 14.18
CA ARG A 461 -13.62 -3.43 15.63
C ARG A 461 -12.14 -3.44 15.99
N GLY A 462 -11.79 -2.82 17.12
CA GLY A 462 -10.43 -2.77 17.64
C GLY A 462 -9.69 -1.50 17.27
N LYS A 463 -8.65 -1.21 18.04
CA LYS A 463 -7.77 -0.06 17.84
C LYS A 463 -6.70 -0.41 16.80
N ASP A 464 -6.56 0.45 15.80
CA ASP A 464 -5.47 0.39 14.82
C ASP A 464 -4.68 1.69 14.91
N GLU A 465 -3.68 1.69 15.79
CA GLU A 465 -2.90 2.85 16.21
C GLU A 465 -1.42 2.45 16.15
N LEU A 466 -0.54 3.44 15.94
CA LEU A 466 0.91 3.21 16.00
C LEU A 466 1.31 2.76 17.41
N LEU A 467 2.18 1.75 17.49
CA LEU A 467 2.77 1.34 18.76
C LEU A 467 3.83 2.37 19.21
N PRO A 468 4.25 2.39 20.50
CA PRO A 468 5.21 3.38 21.00
C PRO A 468 6.51 3.49 20.19
N ALA A 469 7.00 2.39 19.62
CA ALA A 469 8.18 2.39 18.75
C ALA A 469 7.94 3.08 17.39
N GLY A 470 6.71 3.03 16.88
CA GLY A 470 6.26 3.69 15.66
C GLY A 470 5.94 5.18 15.84
N THR A 471 5.96 5.71 17.07
CA THR A 471 5.80 7.14 17.36
C THR A 471 7.06 7.77 17.97
N ALA A 472 8.19 7.06 17.96
CA ALA A 472 9.41 7.46 18.67
C ALA A 472 10.02 8.78 18.17
N LEU A 473 9.77 9.15 16.91
CA LEU A 473 10.25 10.36 16.24
C LEU A 473 9.12 11.35 15.91
N LEU A 474 7.94 11.22 16.54
CA LEU A 474 6.77 12.07 16.28
C LEU A 474 7.07 13.57 16.47
N THR A 475 7.88 13.91 17.47
CA THR A 475 8.26 15.30 17.77
C THR A 475 9.63 15.69 17.22
N SER A 476 10.33 14.81 16.52
CA SER A 476 11.64 15.12 15.94
C SER A 476 11.48 16.01 14.71
N GLY A 477 12.08 17.20 14.73
CA GLY A 477 12.10 18.10 13.57
C GLY A 477 10.85 18.95 13.37
N ILE A 478 9.78 18.74 14.15
CA ILE A 478 8.58 19.59 14.07
C ILE A 478 8.90 21.03 14.47
N ARG A 479 8.23 22.00 13.86
CA ARG A 479 8.43 23.44 14.12
C ARG A 479 7.26 24.08 14.85
N VAL A 480 6.49 23.25 15.56
CA VAL A 480 5.34 23.62 16.40
C VAL A 480 5.47 22.95 17.77
N PRO A 481 4.73 23.40 18.81
CA PRO A 481 4.64 22.70 20.07
C PRO A 481 4.18 21.24 19.89
N SER A 482 4.75 20.31 20.65
CA SER A 482 4.50 18.87 20.52
C SER A 482 3.04 18.46 20.68
N GLU A 483 2.26 19.25 21.41
CA GLU A 483 0.83 19.02 21.64
C GLU A 483 0.02 19.10 20.34
N GLN A 484 0.51 19.85 19.32
CA GLN A 484 -0.16 19.96 18.02
C GLN A 484 -0.07 18.68 17.17
N CYS A 485 0.84 17.75 17.52
CA CYS A 485 0.84 16.41 16.94
C CYS A 485 -0.20 15.48 17.57
N VAL A 486 -0.64 15.76 18.80
CA VAL A 486 -1.54 14.91 19.59
C VAL A 486 -3.00 15.35 19.47
N ALA A 487 -3.25 16.62 19.12
CA ALA A 487 -4.58 17.25 19.18
C ALA A 487 -5.47 17.10 17.92
N VAL A 488 -5.01 16.40 16.86
CA VAL A 488 -5.76 16.32 15.58
C VAL A 488 -6.85 15.21 15.62
N THR A 489 -6.87 14.37 16.65
CA THR A 489 -7.86 13.31 16.86
C THR A 489 -9.04 13.78 17.70
N GLY A 490 -9.99 14.46 17.07
CA GLY A 490 -11.30 14.71 17.70
C GLY A 490 -12.03 13.39 17.98
N GLY A 491 -11.85 12.85 19.18
CA GLY A 491 -12.62 11.71 19.68
C GLY A 491 -14.09 12.08 19.84
N VAL A 492 -14.95 11.53 18.98
CA VAL A 492 -16.37 11.40 19.30
C VAL A 492 -16.48 10.14 20.15
N GLY A 493 -16.86 10.30 21.42
CA GLY A 493 -16.88 9.20 22.40
C GLY A 493 -17.64 7.98 21.92
N GLU A 494 -17.00 6.81 21.95
CA GLU A 494 -17.66 5.52 21.83
C GLU A 494 -18.55 5.31 23.06
N SER A 495 -19.87 5.39 22.88
CA SER A 495 -20.79 4.72 23.79
C SER A 495 -20.80 3.23 23.45
N GLU A 496 -20.39 2.38 24.39
CA GLU A 496 -20.53 0.94 24.31
C GLU A 496 -21.99 0.56 24.02
N VAL A 497 -22.26 0.09 22.81
CA VAL A 497 -23.46 -0.71 22.53
C VAL A 497 -22.99 -2.11 22.17
N VAL A 498 -23.09 -2.98 23.17
CA VAL A 498 -22.85 -4.42 23.03
C VAL A 498 -23.98 -4.99 22.16
N ALA A 499 -23.71 -5.14 20.86
CA ALA A 499 -24.48 -6.00 19.97
C ALA A 499 -23.67 -7.26 19.71
N ALA A 500 -24.04 -8.32 20.44
CA ALA A 500 -23.62 -9.68 20.16
C ALA A 500 -24.22 -10.11 18.82
N ASP A 501 -23.38 -10.67 17.93
CA ASP A 501 -23.88 -11.79 17.15
C ASP A 501 -22.78 -12.71 16.63
N ALA A 502 -23.21 -13.97 16.51
CA ALA A 502 -22.46 -15.20 16.42
C ALA A 502 -21.55 -15.29 15.19
N ASP A 503 -20.30 -15.69 15.43
CA ASP A 503 -19.49 -16.36 14.42
C ASP A 503 -19.30 -17.81 14.86
N ALA A 504 -19.71 -18.74 14.00
CA ALA A 504 -19.68 -20.17 14.25
C ALA A 504 -18.22 -20.66 14.21
N SER A 505 -17.62 -20.82 15.38
CA SER A 505 -16.37 -21.58 15.54
C SER A 505 -16.72 -23.02 15.93
N THR A 506 -16.47 -23.96 15.02
CA THR A 506 -16.29 -25.37 15.38
C THR A 506 -14.99 -25.51 16.15
N SER A 507 -15.10 -25.76 17.45
CA SER A 507 -14.00 -26.02 18.37
C SER A 507 -13.49 -27.46 18.21
N PHE A 508 -12.17 -27.62 18.20
CA PHE A 508 -11.51 -28.79 18.77
C PHE A 508 -10.63 -28.28 19.91
N SER A 509 -11.07 -28.55 21.13
CA SER A 509 -10.37 -28.33 22.37
C SER A 509 -9.55 -29.57 22.72
N GLU A 510 -8.29 -29.40 23.09
CA GLU A 510 -7.69 -30.28 24.09
C GLU A 510 -6.79 -29.46 25.01
N SER A 511 -7.07 -29.60 26.30
CA SER A 511 -6.42 -28.93 27.41
C SER A 511 -5.18 -29.69 27.84
N THR A 512 -4.12 -28.99 28.24
CA THR A 512 -3.39 -29.35 29.46
C THR A 512 -2.82 -28.09 30.09
N SER A 513 -3.27 -27.87 31.32
CA SER A 513 -2.72 -27.01 32.35
C SER A 513 -1.29 -27.39 32.71
N GLU A 514 -0.44 -26.41 32.99
CA GLU A 514 0.41 -26.43 34.20
C GLU A 514 0.98 -25.04 34.51
N SER A 515 0.83 -24.67 35.78
CA SER A 515 1.33 -23.46 36.43
C SER A 515 2.73 -23.71 37.00
N SER A 516 3.63 -22.72 37.00
CA SER A 516 4.25 -22.20 38.24
C SER A 516 5.43 -21.21 38.03
N SER A 517 5.41 -20.21 38.93
CA SER A 517 6.50 -19.51 39.62
C SER A 517 7.48 -18.59 38.87
N ASP A 518 7.32 -17.31 39.23
CA ASP A 518 8.31 -16.24 39.28
C ASP A 518 9.68 -16.65 39.83
N SER A 519 10.73 -16.07 39.25
CA SER A 519 11.79 -15.44 40.05
C SER A 519 12.49 -14.33 39.25
N SER A 520 12.50 -13.14 39.86
CA SER A 520 13.19 -11.95 39.41
C SER A 520 14.70 -12.03 39.68
N SER A 521 15.53 -11.59 38.75
CA SER A 521 16.88 -11.11 39.06
C SER A 521 17.25 -9.91 38.19
N THR A 522 17.38 -8.76 38.84
CA THR A 522 17.83 -7.48 38.32
C THR A 522 19.34 -7.52 38.03
N SER A 523 19.76 -7.09 36.84
CA SER A 523 21.15 -6.68 36.60
C SER A 523 21.20 -5.43 35.73
N THR A 524 21.57 -4.33 36.37
CA THR A 524 21.92 -3.04 35.80
C THR A 524 23.18 -3.17 34.95
N SER A 525 23.14 -2.71 33.69
CA SER A 525 24.35 -2.27 32.99
C SER A 525 24.08 -1.01 32.17
N THR A 526 24.83 0.02 32.50
CA THR A 526 24.98 1.28 31.79
C THR A 526 25.65 1.04 30.45
N ASN A 527 25.11 1.58 29.34
CA ASN A 527 25.89 1.71 28.12
C ASN A 527 25.74 3.07 27.45
N GLN A 528 26.91 3.65 27.18
CA GLN A 528 27.15 4.94 26.58
C GLN A 528 26.60 5.01 25.14
N LYS A 529 25.96 6.13 24.84
CA LYS A 529 25.71 6.58 23.46
C LYS A 529 27.04 6.72 22.72
N ARG A 530 27.22 5.97 21.63
CA ARG A 530 28.22 6.26 20.60
C ARG A 530 27.49 6.42 19.27
N SER A 531 27.62 7.61 18.70
CA SER A 531 27.23 7.90 17.32
C SER A 531 28.19 7.19 16.37
N TRP A 532 27.63 6.58 15.33
CA TRP A 532 28.41 6.10 14.19
C TRP A 532 27.89 6.81 12.95
N GLY A 533 28.72 7.71 12.43
CA GLY A 533 28.51 8.37 11.15
C GLY A 533 28.81 7.40 10.00
N LEU A 534 27.98 7.45 8.97
CA LEU A 534 28.18 6.74 7.71
C LEU A 534 29.08 7.59 6.78
N PRO A 535 30.11 7.02 6.13
CA PRO A 535 30.85 7.71 5.07
C PRO A 535 30.06 7.70 3.76
N GLY A 536 29.87 8.88 3.18
CA GLY A 536 29.29 9.06 1.85
C GLY A 536 30.28 8.79 0.73
N ARG A 537 29.80 8.13 -0.33
CA ARG A 537 30.22 8.22 -1.75
C ARG A 537 29.55 7.06 -2.49
N TRP A 538 28.63 7.29 -3.43
CA TRP A 538 28.40 6.49 -4.65
C TRP A 538 27.42 7.22 -5.61
N GLU A 539 27.90 7.70 -6.77
CA GLU A 539 27.12 8.42 -7.81
C GLU A 539 26.42 7.48 -8.84
N TRP A 540 25.54 6.56 -8.43
CA TRP A 540 24.97 5.60 -9.41
C TRP A 540 23.46 5.44 -9.45
N ILE A 541 22.68 6.41 -8.96
CA ILE A 541 21.22 6.41 -9.20
C ILE A 541 20.91 7.34 -10.37
N ARG A 542 21.05 6.82 -11.59
CA ARG A 542 20.51 7.40 -12.83
C ARG A 542 19.67 6.39 -13.62
N GLY A 543 18.93 5.54 -12.91
CA GLY A 543 18.18 4.43 -13.53
C GLY A 543 16.93 4.83 -14.33
N TRP A 544 16.47 6.08 -14.27
CA TRP A 544 15.24 6.50 -14.96
C TRP A 544 15.39 7.73 -15.87
N ARG A 545 16.58 8.34 -15.95
CA ARG A 545 16.77 9.63 -16.64
C ARG A 545 16.85 9.56 -18.17
N ASP A 546 17.02 8.37 -18.75
CA ASP A 546 17.37 8.25 -20.18
C ASP A 546 16.17 7.93 -21.10
N PHE A 547 14.93 8.10 -20.63
CA PHE A 547 13.73 7.86 -21.46
C PHE A 547 13.27 9.08 -22.29
N VAL A 548 14.00 10.21 -22.27
CA VAL A 548 13.67 11.42 -23.03
C VAL A 548 14.85 11.81 -23.93
N ASP A 549 15.10 11.00 -24.96
CA ASP A 549 15.71 11.46 -26.22
C ASP A 549 15.79 10.29 -27.23
N LEU A 550 14.63 9.80 -27.68
CA LEU A 550 14.51 9.14 -28.98
C LEU A 550 13.18 9.58 -29.58
N GLY A 551 13.27 10.40 -30.63
CA GLY A 551 12.13 10.86 -31.43
C GLY A 551 11.61 9.81 -32.41
#